data_AF-A0A2G9U9F0-F1
#
_entry.id   AF-A0A2G9U9F0-F1
#
_cell.length_a   1.000
_cell.length_b   1.000
_cell.length_c   1.000
_cell.angle_alpha   90.00
_cell.angle_beta   90.00
_cell.angle_gamma   90.00
#
_symmetry.space_group_name_H-M   'P 1'
#
loop_
_entity.id
_entity.type
_entity.pdbx_description
1 polymer ?
#
loop_
_entity_poly.entity_id
_entity_poly.type
_entity_poly.pdbx_seq_one_letter_code
_entity_poly.pdbx_strand_id
1 'polypeptide(L)'
;MPPERPKPHQAGVVSNPNRLQKLSPQNQLLRILAAAGGKTINLSGSVLALGKASGNQWALYMRSFIQKTLFALGNFVHANAATVIITVLMLFSICCYGLQFVHIETDIVKLWVAKGGRLDEELNFLSRIQSTMNYNDTNAGSEIVRENGLGGGYQVIIQTPEYVGQNILDRDPLLKHVDTMREIANFSIEMHNVSWSLSDICFKPAPPELEGLAAEMSDVIERIVPCIWITPIDCFWEGAKALGPHPPIETKDLALLAWLKSIPNRKHIHWTDFDPMAVINEIHDMLNLGSHHTFFERVGVGHGYLDRPCMNPLDPECPKMSPNYYDVCPMLDRFRDYADKNNITLEADDFSHDVYEFDLLSILSK
;
A
#
# COMPACT_ATOMS: atom_id res chain seq x y z
N MET A 1 14.24 24.84 -21.79
CA MET A 1 13.49 25.98 -22.39
C MET A 1 12.10 26.05 -21.74
N PRO A 2 11.95 26.80 -20.63
CA PRO A 2 10.65 27.08 -20.03
C PRO A 2 10.31 28.59 -20.13
N PRO A 3 9.05 29.00 -20.31
CA PRO A 3 8.68 30.41 -20.19
C PRO A 3 8.32 30.78 -18.74
N GLU A 4 8.91 31.90 -18.31
CA GLU A 4 8.83 32.53 -17.00
C GLU A 4 7.51 33.28 -16.73
N ARG A 5 7.18 33.37 -15.44
CA ARG A 5 6.15 34.25 -14.84
C ARG A 5 6.48 35.73 -15.08
N PRO A 6 5.48 36.62 -15.29
CA PRO A 6 5.69 38.05 -15.26
C PRO A 6 5.20 38.70 -13.95
N LYS A 7 5.93 39.72 -13.49
CA LYS A 7 5.52 40.98 -12.79
C LYS A 7 6.75 41.62 -12.11
N PRO A 8 6.73 42.91 -11.68
CA PRO A 8 6.10 44.13 -12.21
C PRO A 8 7.11 45.31 -12.28
N HIS A 9 6.72 46.49 -12.80
CA HIS A 9 6.88 47.81 -12.12
C HIS A 9 6.50 49.01 -13.00
N GLN A 10 6.04 50.06 -12.32
CA GLN A 10 5.47 51.33 -12.77
C GLN A 10 6.52 52.40 -13.13
N ALA A 11 6.11 53.38 -13.96
CA ALA A 11 5.95 54.81 -13.61
C ALA A 11 6.57 55.84 -14.59
N GLY A 12 5.75 56.84 -14.94
CA GLY A 12 6.14 58.22 -15.29
C GLY A 12 6.02 58.59 -16.78
N VAL A 13 5.56 59.78 -17.21
CA VAL A 13 5.05 61.02 -16.59
C VAL A 13 4.27 61.79 -17.68
N VAL A 14 3.13 62.37 -17.28
CA VAL A 14 2.44 63.61 -17.72
C VAL A 14 2.77 64.23 -19.10
N SER A 15 1.74 64.39 -19.94
CA SER A 15 1.62 65.54 -20.86
C SER A 15 0.16 65.97 -21.03
N ASN A 16 -0.11 67.20 -20.59
CA ASN A 16 -1.35 67.98 -20.67
C ASN A 16 -1.83 68.19 -22.13
N PRO A 17 -3.15 68.12 -22.42
CA PRO A 17 -3.67 68.77 -23.61
C PRO A 17 -4.92 69.62 -23.34
N ASN A 18 -4.75 70.80 -22.73
CA ASN A 18 -5.51 71.97 -23.16
C ASN A 18 -5.02 72.39 -24.56
N ARG A 19 -5.50 71.68 -25.59
CA ARG A 19 -5.41 72.15 -26.98
C ARG A 19 -6.66 71.71 -27.74
N LEU A 20 -7.64 72.60 -27.74
CA LEU A 20 -8.77 72.61 -28.66
C LEU A 20 -8.27 72.49 -30.11
N GLN A 21 -8.39 71.31 -30.70
CA GLN A 21 -8.29 71.13 -32.14
C GLN A 21 -9.70 70.89 -32.68
N LYS A 22 -10.23 71.94 -33.31
CA LYS A 22 -11.50 71.96 -34.06
C LYS A 22 -11.48 70.82 -35.10
N LEU A 23 -12.25 69.76 -34.87
CA LEU A 23 -12.44 68.66 -35.84
C LEU A 23 -13.77 68.86 -36.60
N SER A 24 -13.71 68.71 -37.91
CA SER A 24 -14.78 69.03 -38.86
C SER A 24 -15.96 68.05 -38.79
N PRO A 25 -17.18 68.47 -39.18
CA PRO A 25 -18.40 67.66 -39.09
C PRO A 25 -18.42 66.40 -39.98
N GLN A 26 -17.48 66.22 -40.92
CA GLN A 26 -17.43 65.01 -41.77
C GLN A 26 -16.96 63.75 -41.02
N ASN A 27 -16.12 63.89 -40.00
CA ASN A 27 -15.62 62.74 -39.23
C ASN A 27 -16.65 62.16 -38.25
N GLN A 28 -17.71 62.92 -37.93
CA GLN A 28 -18.87 62.42 -37.17
C GLN A 28 -19.76 61.53 -38.04
N LEU A 29 -19.95 61.88 -39.32
CA LEU A 29 -20.77 61.10 -40.24
C LEU A 29 -20.15 59.71 -40.51
N LEU A 30 -18.82 59.64 -40.66
CA LEU A 30 -18.10 58.38 -40.88
C LEU A 30 -18.17 57.44 -39.65
N ARG A 31 -18.18 58.00 -38.43
CA ARG A 31 -18.37 57.21 -37.20
C ARG A 31 -19.80 56.71 -37.01
N ILE A 32 -20.80 57.49 -37.43
CA ILE A 32 -22.21 57.05 -37.40
C ILE A 32 -22.43 55.93 -38.42
N LEU A 33 -21.83 56.02 -39.62
CA LEU A 33 -21.89 54.97 -40.64
C LEU A 33 -21.14 53.68 -40.22
N ALA A 34 -19.98 53.80 -39.56
CA ALA A 34 -19.29 52.63 -39.00
C ALA A 34 -20.05 52.01 -37.82
N ALA A 35 -20.73 52.83 -37.00
CA ALA A 35 -21.57 52.37 -35.91
C ALA A 35 -22.91 51.74 -36.37
N ALA A 36 -23.38 52.05 -37.58
CA ALA A 36 -24.61 51.47 -38.13
C ALA A 36 -24.51 49.96 -38.36
N GLY A 37 -23.31 49.42 -38.63
CA GLY A 37 -23.08 47.96 -38.66
C GLY A 37 -23.21 47.29 -37.28
N GLY A 38 -23.09 48.08 -36.20
CA GLY A 38 -23.15 47.61 -34.82
C GLY A 38 -24.47 47.88 -34.09
N LYS A 39 -25.19 48.98 -34.38
CA LYS A 39 -26.25 49.47 -33.48
C LYS A 39 -27.70 49.37 -33.96
N THR A 40 -28.02 49.10 -35.23
CA THR A 40 -29.43 48.92 -35.64
C THR A 40 -29.57 48.16 -36.97
N ILE A 41 -29.86 46.86 -36.94
CA ILE A 41 -30.16 46.09 -38.17
C ILE A 41 -31.54 46.43 -38.76
N ASN A 42 -32.44 47.05 -37.99
CA ASN A 42 -33.73 47.51 -38.52
C ASN A 42 -33.61 48.56 -39.65
N LEU A 43 -32.47 49.27 -39.75
CA LEU A 43 -32.15 50.10 -40.92
C LEU A 43 -31.54 49.30 -42.09
N SER A 44 -30.92 48.15 -41.84
CA SER A 44 -30.25 47.38 -42.89
C SER A 44 -31.22 46.55 -43.74
N GLY A 45 -32.33 46.07 -43.16
CA GLY A 45 -33.38 45.37 -43.91
C GLY A 45 -34.15 46.27 -44.87
N SER A 46 -34.38 47.52 -44.50
CA SER A 46 -35.03 48.55 -45.33
C SER A 46 -34.10 49.10 -46.43
N VAL A 47 -32.78 49.14 -46.20
CA VAL A 47 -31.78 49.54 -47.21
C VAL A 47 -31.54 48.45 -48.27
N LEU A 48 -31.73 47.17 -47.93
CA LEU A 48 -31.72 46.06 -48.90
C LEU A 48 -32.95 46.06 -49.81
N ALA A 49 -34.14 46.41 -49.26
CA ALA A 49 -35.36 46.59 -50.05
C ALA A 49 -35.28 47.80 -51.01
N LEU A 50 -34.46 48.81 -50.68
CA LEU A 50 -34.15 49.95 -51.55
C LEU A 50 -33.07 49.65 -52.62
N GLY A 51 -32.62 48.40 -52.76
CA GLY A 51 -31.76 47.95 -53.86
C GLY A 51 -30.31 48.47 -53.83
N LYS A 52 -29.82 48.99 -52.69
CA LYS A 52 -28.54 49.72 -52.61
C LYS A 52 -27.40 48.98 -51.89
N ALA A 53 -27.59 47.71 -51.53
CA ALA A 53 -26.56 46.86 -50.94
C ALA A 53 -26.68 45.40 -51.41
N SER A 54 -25.60 44.84 -51.96
CA SER A 54 -25.46 43.42 -52.33
C SER A 54 -24.70 42.68 -51.22
N GLY A 55 -25.29 41.62 -50.67
CA GLY A 55 -24.69 40.80 -49.59
C GLY A 55 -25.51 39.54 -49.30
N ASN A 56 -24.97 38.63 -48.48
CA ASN A 56 -25.63 37.38 -48.11
C ASN A 56 -26.88 37.66 -47.24
N GLN A 57 -28.05 37.60 -47.87
CA GLN A 57 -29.34 37.94 -47.26
C GLN A 57 -29.66 37.04 -46.04
N TRP A 58 -29.26 35.77 -46.08
CA TRP A 58 -29.47 34.83 -44.97
C TRP A 58 -28.69 35.21 -43.72
N ALA A 59 -27.43 35.65 -43.88
CA ALA A 59 -26.61 36.09 -42.76
C ALA A 59 -27.18 37.34 -42.07
N LEU A 60 -27.68 38.29 -42.88
CA LEU A 60 -28.30 39.52 -42.38
C LEU A 60 -29.66 39.26 -41.72
N TYR A 61 -30.46 38.34 -42.30
CA TYR A 61 -31.72 37.89 -41.72
C TYR A 61 -31.50 37.20 -40.36
N MET A 62 -30.57 36.24 -40.27
CA MET A 62 -30.22 35.57 -39.02
C MET A 62 -29.74 36.56 -37.95
N ARG A 63 -28.89 37.52 -38.33
CA ARG A 63 -28.43 38.56 -37.42
C ARG A 63 -29.57 39.46 -36.94
N SER A 64 -30.49 39.86 -37.83
CA SER A 64 -31.68 40.62 -37.46
C SER A 64 -32.61 39.85 -36.54
N PHE A 65 -32.80 38.56 -36.80
CA PHE A 65 -33.67 37.69 -36.01
C PHE A 65 -33.12 37.53 -34.58
N ILE A 66 -31.82 37.25 -34.46
CA ILE A 66 -31.11 37.15 -33.16
C ILE A 66 -31.17 38.49 -32.42
N GLN A 67 -30.95 39.61 -33.10
CA GLN A 67 -31.05 40.93 -32.45
C GLN A 67 -32.46 41.26 -31.97
N LYS A 68 -33.49 40.93 -32.75
CA LYS A 68 -34.90 41.16 -32.35
C LYS A 68 -35.28 40.30 -31.16
N THR A 69 -34.88 39.02 -31.14
CA THR A 69 -35.16 38.10 -30.02
C THR A 69 -34.38 38.48 -28.76
N LEU A 70 -33.09 38.83 -28.87
CA LEU A 70 -32.31 39.33 -27.73
C LEU A 70 -32.82 40.67 -27.21
N PHE A 71 -33.29 41.57 -28.08
CA PHE A 71 -33.88 42.85 -27.66
C PHE A 71 -35.23 42.66 -26.96
N ALA A 72 -36.07 41.74 -27.45
CA ALA A 72 -37.31 41.37 -26.78
C ALA A 72 -37.05 40.73 -25.40
N LEU A 73 -36.06 39.82 -25.32
CA LEU A 73 -35.62 39.21 -24.06
C LEU A 73 -35.05 40.26 -23.10
N GLY A 74 -34.24 41.20 -23.60
CA GLY A 74 -33.68 42.30 -22.82
C GLY A 74 -34.75 43.22 -22.26
N ASN A 75 -35.78 43.56 -23.05
CA ASN A 75 -36.92 44.34 -22.57
C ASN A 75 -37.74 43.57 -21.51
N PHE A 76 -37.91 42.25 -21.67
CA PHE A 76 -38.58 41.41 -20.67
C PHE A 76 -37.81 41.37 -19.34
N VAL A 77 -36.48 41.21 -19.41
CA VAL A 77 -35.60 41.24 -18.23
C VAL A 77 -35.58 42.62 -17.60
N HIS A 78 -35.60 43.71 -18.38
CA HIS A 78 -35.63 45.07 -17.85
C HIS A 78 -36.95 45.39 -17.14
N ALA A 79 -38.09 44.95 -17.70
CA ALA A 79 -39.40 45.13 -17.08
C ALA A 79 -39.57 44.33 -15.77
N ASN A 80 -38.92 43.17 -15.66
CA ASN A 80 -39.04 42.24 -14.53
C ASN A 80 -37.69 41.95 -13.85
N ALA A 81 -36.84 42.95 -13.70
CA ALA A 81 -35.44 42.75 -13.29
C ALA A 81 -35.30 42.04 -11.93
N ALA A 82 -36.09 42.44 -10.93
CA ALA A 82 -36.01 41.87 -9.58
C ALA A 82 -36.45 40.40 -9.53
N THR A 83 -37.54 40.05 -10.21
CA THR A 83 -38.07 38.67 -10.20
C THR A 83 -37.14 37.73 -10.95
N VAL A 84 -36.53 38.17 -12.06
CA VAL A 84 -35.54 37.40 -12.81
C VAL A 84 -34.26 37.17 -11.99
N ILE A 85 -33.78 38.17 -11.25
CA ILE A 85 -32.59 37.99 -10.39
C ILE A 85 -32.87 36.99 -9.27
N ILE A 86 -34.02 37.10 -8.60
CA ILE A 86 -34.38 36.20 -7.49
C ILE A 86 -34.54 34.76 -7.99
N THR A 87 -35.19 34.54 -9.14
CA THR A 87 -35.35 33.18 -9.69
C THR A 87 -34.02 32.56 -10.08
N VAL A 88 -33.11 33.32 -10.68
CA VAL A 88 -31.76 32.84 -11.02
C VAL A 88 -30.93 32.53 -9.77
N LEU A 89 -30.98 33.38 -8.74
CA LEU A 89 -30.28 33.13 -7.47
C LEU A 89 -30.83 31.89 -6.75
N MET A 90 -32.15 31.69 -6.78
CA MET A 90 -32.81 30.53 -6.20
C MET A 90 -32.42 29.24 -6.93
N LEU A 91 -32.41 29.26 -8.28
CA LEU A 91 -31.92 28.14 -9.09
C LEU A 91 -30.45 27.83 -8.78
N PHE A 92 -29.59 28.85 -8.73
CA PHE A 92 -28.16 28.67 -8.43
C PHE A 92 -27.93 28.11 -7.02
N SER A 93 -28.73 28.53 -6.04
CA SER A 93 -28.68 28.01 -4.67
C SER A 93 -29.08 26.55 -4.60
N ILE A 94 -30.12 26.13 -5.35
CA ILE A 94 -30.51 24.71 -5.46
C ILE A 94 -29.38 23.88 -6.09
N CYS A 95 -28.73 24.38 -7.14
CA CYS A 95 -27.57 23.71 -7.73
C CYS A 95 -26.40 23.60 -6.75
N CYS A 96 -26.15 24.65 -5.96
CA CYS A 96 -25.09 24.63 -4.95
C CYS A 96 -25.40 23.66 -3.80
N TYR A 97 -26.67 23.50 -3.43
CA TYR A 97 -27.09 22.50 -2.45
C TYR A 97 -26.77 21.07 -2.91
N GLY A 98 -26.76 20.81 -4.23
CA GLY A 98 -26.34 19.53 -4.80
C GLY A 98 -24.86 19.18 -4.58
N LEU A 99 -23.99 20.16 -4.31
CA LEU A 99 -22.55 19.93 -4.12
C LEU A 99 -22.22 19.10 -2.86
N GLN A 100 -23.10 19.06 -1.87
CA GLN A 100 -22.90 18.24 -0.67
C GLN A 100 -22.91 16.73 -0.98
N PHE A 101 -23.52 16.34 -2.10
CA PHE A 101 -23.60 14.94 -2.53
C PHE A 101 -22.44 14.55 -3.46
N VAL A 102 -21.43 15.42 -3.60
CA VAL A 102 -20.23 15.09 -4.37
C VAL A 102 -19.43 14.04 -3.60
N HIS A 103 -19.40 12.83 -4.13
CA HIS A 103 -18.51 11.78 -3.69
C HIS A 103 -17.17 11.92 -4.41
N ILE A 104 -16.08 12.00 -3.65
CA ILE A 104 -14.73 12.02 -4.20
C ILE A 104 -14.28 10.58 -4.36
N GLU A 105 -14.14 10.12 -5.60
CA GLU A 105 -13.53 8.82 -5.89
C GLU A 105 -12.02 8.90 -5.59
N THR A 106 -11.56 8.09 -4.64
CA THR A 106 -10.14 7.96 -4.28
C THR A 106 -9.52 6.67 -4.79
N ASP A 107 -10.30 5.85 -5.51
CA ASP A 107 -9.83 4.59 -6.06
C ASP A 107 -8.97 4.83 -7.31
N ILE A 108 -7.68 4.54 -7.19
CA ILE A 108 -6.71 4.68 -8.26
C ILE A 108 -7.10 3.83 -9.49
N VAL A 109 -7.66 2.64 -9.30
CA VAL A 109 -7.97 1.75 -10.43
C VAL A 109 -9.03 2.39 -11.31
N LYS A 110 -10.08 2.96 -10.71
CA LYS A 110 -11.15 3.66 -11.43
C LYS A 110 -10.69 4.95 -12.11
N LEU A 111 -9.68 5.62 -11.55
CA LEU A 111 -9.16 6.87 -12.10
C LEU A 111 -8.25 6.64 -13.32
N TRP A 112 -7.52 5.52 -13.35
CA TRP A 112 -6.55 5.21 -14.40
C TRP A 112 -7.10 4.30 -15.50
N VAL A 113 -8.08 3.44 -15.19
CA VAL A 113 -8.70 2.53 -16.16
C VAL A 113 -9.84 3.23 -16.91
N ALA A 114 -9.81 3.15 -18.24
CA ALA A 114 -10.87 3.69 -19.07
C ALA A 114 -12.15 2.83 -18.96
N LYS A 115 -13.27 3.46 -18.57
CA LYS A 115 -14.58 2.79 -18.51
C LYS A 115 -15.05 2.31 -19.88
N GLY A 116 -15.56 1.08 -19.94
CA GLY A 116 -16.08 0.46 -21.18
C GLY A 116 -14.99 -0.06 -22.12
N GLY A 117 -13.73 -0.11 -21.67
CA GLY A 117 -12.66 -0.81 -22.36
C GLY A 117 -12.64 -2.31 -22.06
N ARG A 118 -11.81 -3.07 -22.79
CA ARG A 118 -11.62 -4.51 -22.54
C ARG A 118 -11.14 -4.81 -21.11
N LEU A 119 -10.19 -4.01 -20.61
CA LEU A 119 -9.62 -4.20 -19.27
C LEU A 119 -10.67 -4.00 -18.16
N ASP A 120 -11.61 -3.07 -18.36
CA ASP A 120 -12.72 -2.84 -17.43
C ASP A 120 -13.68 -4.05 -17.40
N GLU A 121 -13.96 -4.68 -18.55
CA GLU A 121 -14.73 -5.94 -18.58
C GLU A 121 -13.98 -7.10 -17.91
N GLU A 122 -12.65 -7.20 -18.10
CA GLU A 122 -11.83 -8.24 -17.48
C GLU A 122 -11.73 -8.07 -15.94
N LEU A 123 -11.57 -6.84 -15.45
CA LEU A 123 -11.59 -6.56 -14.00
C LEU A 123 -12.96 -6.84 -13.37
N ASN A 124 -14.05 -6.44 -14.04
CA ASN A 124 -15.40 -6.69 -13.55
C ASN A 124 -15.86 -8.14 -13.74
N PHE A 125 -15.15 -8.95 -14.53
CA PHE A 125 -15.49 -10.36 -14.74
C PHE A 125 -15.34 -11.19 -13.47
N LEU A 126 -14.22 -11.02 -12.74
CA LEU A 126 -13.96 -11.77 -11.50
C LEU A 126 -14.97 -11.42 -10.41
N SER A 127 -15.23 -10.11 -10.22
CA SER A 127 -16.21 -9.65 -9.24
C SER A 127 -17.64 -10.14 -9.57
N ARG A 128 -17.99 -10.17 -10.86
CA ARG A 128 -19.27 -10.73 -11.34
C ARG A 128 -19.37 -12.22 -11.02
N ILE A 129 -18.36 -13.03 -11.35
CA ILE A 129 -18.37 -14.47 -11.06
C ILE A 129 -18.49 -14.71 -9.55
N GLN A 130 -17.71 -13.99 -8.74
CA GLN A 130 -17.78 -14.10 -7.29
C GLN A 130 -19.19 -13.81 -6.75
N SER A 131 -19.83 -12.73 -7.23
CA SER A 131 -21.19 -12.39 -6.83
C SER A 131 -22.22 -13.46 -7.19
N THR A 132 -22.04 -14.14 -8.34
CA THR A 132 -22.92 -15.23 -8.77
C THR A 132 -22.69 -16.54 -8.04
N MET A 133 -21.46 -16.84 -7.61
CA MET A 133 -21.18 -18.02 -6.80
C MET A 133 -21.73 -17.88 -5.38
N ASN A 134 -21.57 -16.71 -4.76
CA ASN A 134 -22.06 -16.43 -3.40
C ASN A 134 -23.59 -16.49 -3.28
N TYR A 135 -24.33 -16.37 -4.40
CA TYR A 135 -25.78 -16.47 -4.43
C TYR A 135 -26.29 -17.93 -4.44
N ASN A 136 -25.47 -18.89 -4.89
CA ASN A 136 -25.90 -20.27 -5.10
C ASN A 136 -25.44 -21.24 -4.00
N ASP A 137 -24.49 -20.85 -3.15
CA ASP A 137 -23.90 -21.74 -2.15
C ASP A 137 -24.08 -21.17 -0.75
N THR A 138 -25.07 -21.66 -0.01
CA THR A 138 -25.33 -21.25 1.38
C THR A 138 -24.40 -21.92 2.39
N ASN A 139 -23.51 -22.83 1.98
CA ASN A 139 -22.69 -23.62 2.92
C ASN A 139 -21.25 -23.90 2.47
N ALA A 140 -20.76 -23.35 1.36
CA ALA A 140 -19.33 -23.39 1.05
C ALA A 140 -18.65 -22.11 1.58
N GLY A 141 -17.77 -22.26 2.57
CA GLY A 141 -16.92 -21.17 3.04
C GLY A 141 -16.16 -20.59 1.85
N SER A 142 -16.54 -19.39 1.42
CA SER A 142 -15.93 -18.74 0.27
C SER A 142 -14.52 -18.31 0.68
N GLU A 143 -13.51 -19.12 0.33
CA GLU A 143 -12.13 -18.66 0.27
C GLU A 143 -12.13 -17.38 -0.57
N ILE A 144 -11.71 -16.27 0.04
CA ILE A 144 -11.83 -14.95 -0.56
C ILE A 144 -10.81 -14.87 -1.69
N VAL A 145 -11.19 -15.30 -2.90
CA VAL A 145 -10.40 -15.14 -4.12
C VAL A 145 -10.47 -13.67 -4.54
N ARG A 146 -9.74 -12.81 -3.82
CA ARG A 146 -9.33 -11.49 -4.34
C ARG A 146 -8.29 -11.71 -5.43
N GLU A 147 -8.18 -10.74 -6.33
CA GLU A 147 -7.51 -10.73 -7.66
C GLU A 147 -6.12 -11.39 -7.77
N ASN A 148 -5.43 -11.66 -6.66
CA ASN A 148 -4.09 -12.28 -6.61
C ASN A 148 -4.07 -13.75 -6.15
N GLY A 149 -5.21 -14.38 -5.81
CA GLY A 149 -5.24 -15.74 -5.24
C GLY A 149 -4.63 -15.87 -3.83
N LEU A 150 -3.98 -14.83 -3.31
CA LEU A 150 -3.38 -14.74 -1.97
C LEU A 150 -4.13 -13.78 -1.02
N GLY A 151 -5.38 -13.40 -1.35
CA GLY A 151 -6.30 -12.74 -0.41
C GLY A 151 -5.96 -11.31 0.08
N GLY A 152 -4.73 -10.80 -0.10
CA GLY A 152 -4.25 -9.55 0.48
C GLY A 152 -3.42 -8.66 -0.45
N GLY A 153 -3.27 -7.38 -0.09
CA GLY A 153 -2.30 -6.49 -0.71
C GLY A 153 -0.90 -6.76 -0.15
N TYR A 154 0.14 -6.70 -1.00
CA TYR A 154 1.52 -6.88 -0.54
C TYR A 154 1.99 -5.64 0.23
N GLN A 155 2.45 -5.83 1.46
CA GLN A 155 3.22 -4.82 2.17
C GLN A 155 4.70 -5.04 1.86
N VAL A 156 5.34 -4.05 1.23
CA VAL A 156 6.71 -4.18 0.73
C VAL A 156 7.63 -3.23 1.48
N ILE A 157 8.77 -3.75 1.91
CA ILE A 157 9.84 -2.99 2.55
C ILE A 157 11.08 -3.10 1.67
N ILE A 158 11.63 -1.95 1.28
CA ILE A 158 12.81 -1.88 0.42
C ILE A 158 13.91 -1.17 1.20
N GLN A 159 14.97 -1.91 1.50
CA GLN A 159 16.17 -1.32 2.08
C GLN A 159 17.05 -0.74 0.98
N THR A 160 17.58 0.46 1.23
CA THR A 160 18.52 1.14 0.34
C THR A 160 19.80 1.43 1.10
N PRO A 161 20.96 1.52 0.40
CA PRO A 161 22.22 1.85 1.05
C PRO A 161 22.16 3.27 1.64
N GLU A 162 22.82 3.47 2.78
CA GLU A 162 22.87 4.77 3.46
C GLU A 162 23.77 5.77 2.70
N TYR A 163 24.82 5.26 2.06
CA TYR A 163 25.77 6.04 1.28
C TYR A 163 25.80 5.59 -0.19
N VAL A 164 25.96 6.57 -1.09
CA VAL A 164 26.07 6.30 -2.53
C VAL A 164 27.31 5.43 -2.80
N GLY A 165 27.09 4.24 -3.39
CA GLY A 165 28.17 3.29 -3.73
C GLY A 165 28.46 2.23 -2.65
N GLN A 166 27.76 2.24 -1.52
CA GLN A 166 27.83 1.15 -0.55
C GLN A 166 27.18 -0.13 -1.12
N ASN A 167 27.84 -1.27 -0.97
CA ASN A 167 27.25 -2.56 -1.31
C ASN A 167 26.24 -2.97 -0.23
N ILE A 168 25.00 -3.24 -0.64
CA ILE A 168 23.94 -3.71 0.26
C ILE A 168 24.01 -5.22 0.53
N LEU A 169 24.70 -5.97 -0.34
CA LEU A 169 24.89 -7.41 -0.22
C LEU A 169 26.09 -7.74 0.69
N ASP A 170 26.20 -7.02 1.79
CA ASP A 170 27.21 -7.23 2.82
C ASP A 170 26.51 -7.70 4.11
N ARG A 171 27.28 -8.30 5.02
CA ARG A 171 26.74 -8.92 6.24
C ARG A 171 25.98 -7.91 7.10
N ASP A 172 26.59 -6.76 7.39
CA ASP A 172 26.02 -5.81 8.35
C ASP A 172 24.72 -5.14 7.84
N PRO A 173 24.61 -4.71 6.56
CA PRO A 173 23.33 -4.27 5.99
C PRO A 173 22.24 -5.34 5.99
N LEU A 174 22.58 -6.61 5.74
CA LEU A 174 21.61 -7.71 5.77
C LEU A 174 21.13 -8.02 7.19
N LEU A 175 22.02 -7.98 8.18
CA LEU A 175 21.63 -8.13 9.59
C LEU A 175 20.70 -6.99 10.03
N LYS A 176 20.93 -5.76 9.58
CA LYS A 176 19.99 -4.64 9.79
C LYS A 176 18.60 -4.92 9.17
N HIS A 177 18.54 -5.65 8.05
CA HIS A 177 17.27 -6.10 7.47
C HIS A 177 16.57 -7.11 8.37
N VAL A 178 17.32 -8.07 8.94
CA VAL A 178 16.80 -9.06 9.91
C VAL A 178 16.21 -8.35 11.11
N ASP A 179 16.93 -7.38 11.68
CA ASP A 179 16.46 -6.63 12.86
C ASP A 179 15.16 -5.88 12.53
N THR A 180 15.09 -5.26 11.36
CA THR A 180 13.87 -4.60 10.89
C THR A 180 12.71 -5.60 10.78
N MET A 181 12.95 -6.77 10.19
CA MET A 181 11.93 -7.83 10.09
C MET A 181 11.47 -8.32 11.47
N ARG A 182 12.39 -8.46 12.42
CA ARG A 182 12.10 -8.88 13.80
C ARG A 182 11.21 -7.86 14.51
N GLU A 183 11.54 -6.58 14.39
CA GLU A 183 10.69 -5.51 14.93
C GLU A 183 9.29 -5.56 14.32
N ILE A 184 9.18 -5.74 13.00
CA ILE A 184 7.90 -5.86 12.29
C ILE A 184 7.08 -7.04 12.82
N ALA A 185 7.70 -8.20 13.03
CA ALA A 185 7.03 -9.38 13.54
C ALA A 185 6.50 -9.20 14.98
N ASN A 186 7.15 -8.37 15.78
CA ASN A 186 6.79 -8.06 17.16
C ASN A 186 5.72 -6.95 17.29
N PHE A 187 5.32 -6.27 16.21
CA PHE A 187 4.28 -5.24 16.30
C PHE A 187 2.95 -5.85 16.73
N SER A 188 2.34 -5.19 17.72
CA SER A 188 0.98 -5.45 18.14
C SER A 188 0.21 -4.14 18.25
N ILE A 189 -1.07 -4.18 17.87
CA ILE A 189 -2.00 -3.06 17.95
C ILE A 189 -3.21 -3.45 18.79
N GLU A 190 -3.68 -2.56 19.63
CA GLU A 190 -4.92 -2.77 20.37
C GLU A 190 -6.07 -2.05 19.67
N MET A 191 -7.06 -2.81 19.19
CA MET A 191 -8.26 -2.27 18.57
C MET A 191 -9.49 -2.94 19.17
N HIS A 192 -10.46 -2.13 19.59
CA HIS A 192 -11.70 -2.62 20.22
C HIS A 192 -11.47 -3.54 21.44
N ASN A 193 -10.45 -3.24 22.27
CA ASN A 193 -10.09 -4.01 23.46
C ASN A 193 -9.61 -5.45 23.14
N VAL A 194 -9.08 -5.66 21.93
CA VAL A 194 -8.42 -6.88 21.48
C VAL A 194 -7.04 -6.50 20.94
N SER A 195 -6.00 -7.21 21.38
CA SER A 195 -4.65 -7.08 20.83
C SER A 195 -4.54 -7.92 19.56
N TRP A 196 -4.18 -7.28 18.46
CA TRP A 196 -3.89 -7.90 17.18
C TRP A 196 -2.40 -7.88 16.94
N SER A 197 -1.83 -9.02 16.60
CA SER A 197 -0.45 -9.16 16.17
C SER A 197 -0.36 -9.33 14.65
N LEU A 198 0.86 -9.31 14.10
CA LEU A 198 1.05 -9.58 12.68
C LEU A 198 0.58 -10.99 12.28
N SER A 199 0.69 -11.97 13.18
CA SER A 199 0.31 -13.36 12.90
C SER A 199 -1.20 -13.55 12.75
N ASP A 200 -2.01 -12.62 13.26
CA ASP A 200 -3.48 -12.62 13.17
C ASP A 200 -3.99 -12.03 11.85
N ILE A 201 -3.17 -11.21 11.17
CA ILE A 201 -3.56 -10.43 9.98
C ILE A 201 -2.87 -10.96 8.72
N CYS A 202 -1.73 -11.62 8.87
CA CYS A 202 -0.93 -12.11 7.75
C CYS A 202 -1.64 -13.22 6.96
N PHE A 203 -1.21 -13.39 5.72
CA PHE A 203 -1.64 -14.52 4.91
C PHE A 203 -0.91 -15.79 5.37
N LYS A 204 -1.68 -16.81 5.76
CA LYS A 204 -1.20 -18.15 6.07
C LYS A 204 -1.73 -19.15 5.04
N PRO A 205 -0.93 -20.14 4.63
CA PRO A 205 -1.45 -21.25 3.84
C PRO A 205 -2.47 -22.05 4.65
N ALA A 206 -3.46 -22.62 3.98
CA ALA A 206 -4.45 -23.47 4.62
C ALA A 206 -3.77 -24.66 5.31
N PRO A 207 -4.06 -24.94 6.60
CA PRO A 207 -3.51 -26.09 7.28
C PRO A 207 -4.05 -27.38 6.64
N PRO A 208 -3.29 -28.49 6.71
CA PRO A 208 -3.78 -29.78 6.24
C PRO A 208 -4.98 -30.24 7.10
N GLU A 209 -6.00 -30.78 6.46
CA GLU A 209 -7.09 -31.45 7.17
C GLU A 209 -6.55 -32.75 7.79
N LEU A 210 -6.68 -32.87 9.11
CA LEU A 210 -6.21 -34.02 9.89
C LEU A 210 -7.42 -34.75 10.48
N GLU A 211 -7.41 -36.09 10.40
CA GLU A 211 -8.46 -36.94 10.94
C GLU A 211 -8.03 -37.65 12.24
N GLY A 212 -9.00 -38.06 13.05
CA GLY A 212 -8.76 -38.87 14.26
C GLY A 212 -8.07 -38.11 15.40
N LEU A 213 -7.16 -38.77 16.13
CA LEU A 213 -6.44 -38.15 17.26
C LEU A 213 -5.55 -36.98 16.82
N ALA A 214 -5.12 -36.95 15.55
CA ALA A 214 -4.35 -35.85 14.98
C ALA A 214 -5.20 -34.57 14.79
N ALA A 215 -6.53 -34.67 14.77
CA ALA A 215 -7.40 -33.50 14.70
C ALA A 215 -7.31 -32.62 15.96
N GLU A 216 -7.01 -33.20 17.12
CA GLU A 216 -6.77 -32.45 18.37
C GLU A 216 -5.50 -31.57 18.30
N MET A 217 -4.65 -31.78 17.29
CA MET A 217 -3.40 -31.04 17.08
C MET A 217 -3.54 -29.89 16.07
N SER A 218 -4.73 -29.72 15.48
CA SER A 218 -5.00 -28.70 14.45
C SER A 218 -4.72 -27.28 14.93
N ASP A 219 -5.17 -26.92 16.14
CA ASP A 219 -4.92 -25.61 16.76
C ASP A 219 -3.43 -25.28 16.90
N VAL A 220 -2.61 -26.28 17.22
CA VAL A 220 -1.16 -26.12 17.38
C VAL A 220 -0.50 -25.94 16.01
N ILE A 221 -0.94 -26.73 15.02
CA ILE A 221 -0.42 -26.65 13.65
C ILE A 221 -0.74 -25.29 13.03
N GLU A 222 -1.95 -24.76 13.23
CA GLU A 222 -2.35 -23.43 12.74
C GLU A 222 -1.50 -22.30 13.33
N ARG A 223 -1.04 -22.45 14.58
CA ARG A 223 -0.14 -21.48 15.24
C ARG A 223 1.32 -21.63 14.84
N ILE A 224 1.76 -22.83 14.47
CA ILE A 224 3.11 -23.10 13.98
C ILE A 224 3.28 -22.63 12.53
N VAL A 225 2.26 -22.82 11.68
CA VAL A 225 2.28 -22.40 10.27
C VAL A 225 2.65 -20.91 10.17
N PRO A 226 3.80 -20.58 9.55
CA PRO A 226 4.29 -19.22 9.52
C PRO A 226 3.49 -18.38 8.52
N CYS A 227 3.50 -17.06 8.75
CA CYS A 227 3.10 -16.10 7.74
C CYS A 227 3.97 -16.24 6.48
N ILE A 228 3.41 -15.94 5.30
CA ILE A 228 4.22 -15.88 4.09
C ILE A 228 5.09 -14.61 4.11
N TRP A 229 6.40 -14.80 4.20
CA TRP A 229 7.41 -13.76 4.02
C TRP A 229 8.20 -14.03 2.74
N ILE A 230 8.32 -13.02 1.89
CA ILE A 230 9.17 -13.08 0.69
C ILE A 230 10.36 -12.16 0.95
N THR A 231 11.48 -12.73 1.36
CA THR A 231 12.67 -11.98 1.79
C THR A 231 13.96 -12.66 1.29
N PRO A 232 15.01 -11.90 0.93
CA PRO A 232 16.33 -12.48 0.64
C PRO A 232 16.96 -13.16 1.87
N ILE A 233 16.50 -12.82 3.08
CA ILE A 233 16.99 -13.37 4.34
C ILE A 233 16.57 -14.83 4.53
N ASP A 234 15.52 -15.29 3.83
CA ASP A 234 15.05 -16.68 3.89
C ASP A 234 16.20 -17.65 3.55
N CYS A 235 17.12 -17.29 2.65
CA CYS A 235 18.30 -18.13 2.32
C CYS A 235 19.23 -18.43 3.51
N PHE A 236 19.11 -17.71 4.63
CA PHE A 236 19.95 -17.83 5.81
C PHE A 236 19.14 -18.26 7.03
N TRP A 237 19.82 -18.79 8.04
CA TRP A 237 19.18 -19.22 9.28
C TRP A 237 18.45 -18.07 10.00
N GLU A 238 18.96 -16.84 9.93
CA GLU A 238 18.36 -15.66 10.58
C GLU A 238 16.94 -15.35 10.08
N GLY A 239 16.52 -15.86 8.91
CA GLY A 239 15.14 -15.75 8.43
C GLY A 239 14.12 -16.34 9.39
N ALA A 240 14.51 -17.36 10.16
CA ALA A 240 13.66 -17.98 11.17
C ALA A 240 13.31 -17.03 12.33
N LYS A 241 14.15 -16.02 12.62
CA LYS A 241 13.96 -15.12 13.78
C LYS A 241 12.72 -14.23 13.66
N ALA A 242 12.28 -13.92 12.44
CA ALA A 242 11.11 -13.09 12.17
C ALA A 242 9.81 -13.89 12.00
N LEU A 243 9.89 -15.22 11.89
CA LEU A 243 8.71 -16.06 11.64
C LEU A 243 7.87 -16.35 12.89
N GLY A 244 8.27 -15.83 14.06
CA GLY A 244 7.57 -16.11 15.32
C GLY A 244 7.59 -17.60 15.65
N PRO A 245 6.76 -18.11 16.56
CA PRO A 245 5.39 -17.69 16.81
C PRO A 245 5.27 -16.46 17.71
N HIS A 246 4.33 -15.57 17.36
CA HIS A 246 3.93 -14.40 18.14
C HIS A 246 2.39 -14.46 18.30
N PRO A 247 1.85 -14.68 19.51
CA PRO A 247 2.54 -14.89 20.79
C PRO A 247 3.31 -16.22 20.84
N PRO A 248 4.35 -16.32 21.69
CA PRO A 248 5.12 -17.54 21.83
C PRO A 248 4.23 -18.67 22.40
N ILE A 249 4.41 -19.89 21.88
CA ILE A 249 3.66 -21.05 22.33
C ILE A 249 4.47 -21.75 23.42
N GLU A 250 3.89 -21.89 24.61
CA GLU A 250 4.53 -22.66 25.69
C GLU A 250 4.56 -24.15 25.35
N THR A 251 5.71 -24.80 25.60
CA THR A 251 5.85 -26.25 25.36
C THR A 251 4.90 -27.12 26.19
N LYS A 252 4.33 -26.57 27.28
CA LYS A 252 3.32 -27.24 28.11
C LYS A 252 1.94 -27.31 27.45
N ASP A 253 1.61 -26.30 26.66
CA ASP A 253 0.33 -26.21 25.96
C ASP A 253 0.24 -27.17 24.77
N LEU A 254 1.39 -27.73 24.38
CA LEU A 254 1.49 -28.71 23.31
C LEU A 254 1.06 -30.13 23.70
N ALA A 255 0.68 -30.41 24.96
CA ALA A 255 0.13 -31.69 25.44
C ALA A 255 0.85 -32.93 24.83
N LEU A 256 0.14 -33.80 24.09
CA LEU A 256 0.48 -34.12 22.70
C LEU A 256 1.97 -34.24 22.32
N LEU A 257 2.56 -33.10 22.04
CA LEU A 257 3.84 -32.95 21.38
C LEU A 257 4.97 -32.74 22.41
N ALA A 258 4.63 -32.42 23.67
CA ALA A 258 5.60 -32.10 24.72
C ALA A 258 6.50 -33.29 25.11
N TRP A 259 6.11 -34.52 24.77
CA TRP A 259 6.90 -35.74 25.02
C TRP A 259 7.72 -36.20 23.82
N LEU A 260 7.62 -35.50 22.69
CA LEU A 260 8.49 -35.74 21.55
C LEU A 260 9.92 -35.36 21.89
N LYS A 261 10.86 -36.26 21.61
CA LYS A 261 12.30 -35.98 21.75
C LYS A 261 12.79 -34.95 20.74
N SER A 262 12.07 -34.82 19.63
CA SER A 262 12.39 -33.89 18.54
C SER A 262 12.04 -32.44 18.87
N ILE A 263 11.27 -32.18 19.93
CA ILE A 263 10.98 -30.82 20.38
C ILE A 263 12.07 -30.36 21.37
N PRO A 264 12.70 -29.20 21.15
CA PRO A 264 13.71 -28.68 22.07
C PRO A 264 13.13 -28.49 23.48
N ASN A 265 13.92 -28.79 24.52
CA ASN A 265 13.58 -28.57 25.94
C ASN A 265 13.54 -27.07 26.33
N ARG A 266 13.11 -26.18 25.44
CA ARG A 266 12.95 -24.75 25.69
C ARG A 266 11.53 -24.47 26.17
N LYS A 267 11.34 -23.32 26.84
CA LYS A 267 10.02 -22.89 27.33
C LYS A 267 9.06 -22.58 26.17
N HIS A 268 9.60 -22.12 25.04
CA HIS A 268 8.82 -21.73 23.86
C HIS A 268 9.38 -22.40 22.60
N ILE A 269 8.48 -22.68 21.65
CA ILE A 269 8.85 -23.20 20.34
C ILE A 269 9.11 -22.04 19.39
N HIS A 270 10.25 -22.07 18.71
CA HIS A 270 10.62 -21.11 17.67
C HIS A 270 11.16 -21.84 16.44
N TRP A 271 10.92 -21.26 15.26
CA TRP A 271 11.46 -21.77 14.00
C TRP A 271 13.00 -21.80 13.94
N THR A 272 13.67 -21.09 14.85
CA THR A 272 15.14 -21.05 14.96
C THR A 272 15.75 -22.37 15.38
N ASP A 273 15.03 -23.17 16.18
CA ASP A 273 15.50 -24.42 16.79
C ASP A 273 14.62 -25.63 16.44
N PHE A 274 13.66 -25.45 15.54
CA PHE A 274 12.64 -26.45 15.24
C PHE A 274 12.99 -27.24 13.97
N ASP A 275 13.14 -28.56 14.10
CA ASP A 275 13.27 -29.47 12.96
C ASP A 275 11.89 -30.04 12.58
N PRO A 276 11.26 -29.53 11.51
CA PRO A 276 9.91 -29.97 11.13
C PRO A 276 9.89 -31.45 10.71
N MET A 277 10.94 -31.93 10.03
CA MET A 277 10.96 -33.32 9.55
C MET A 277 11.22 -34.31 10.68
N ALA A 278 12.06 -33.97 11.66
CA ALA A 278 12.24 -34.82 12.84
C ALA A 278 10.93 -35.00 13.61
N VAL A 279 10.19 -33.90 13.81
CA VAL A 279 8.89 -33.91 14.49
C VAL A 279 7.85 -34.71 13.71
N ILE A 280 7.72 -34.50 12.40
CA ILE A 280 6.76 -35.24 11.56
C ILE A 280 7.09 -36.73 11.51
N ASN A 281 8.37 -37.11 11.49
CA ASN A 281 8.78 -38.52 11.54
C ASN A 281 8.42 -39.17 12.87
N GLU A 282 8.66 -38.50 14.00
CA GLU A 282 8.33 -39.04 15.33
C GLU A 282 6.81 -39.16 15.53
N ILE A 283 6.03 -38.20 15.00
CA ILE A 283 4.56 -38.30 14.99
C ILE A 283 4.10 -39.43 14.08
N HIS A 284 4.72 -39.61 12.91
CA HIS A 284 4.40 -40.73 12.01
C HIS A 284 4.64 -42.07 12.69
N ASP A 285 5.75 -42.23 13.42
CA ASP A 285 6.06 -43.47 14.12
C ASP A 285 5.07 -43.78 15.26
N MET A 286 4.52 -42.75 15.93
CA MET A 286 3.56 -42.93 17.02
C MET A 286 2.09 -43.05 16.57
N LEU A 287 1.67 -42.23 15.61
CA LEU A 287 0.25 -42.06 15.24
C LEU A 287 -0.07 -42.54 13.82
N ASN A 288 0.94 -42.93 13.03
CA ASN A 288 0.83 -43.34 11.64
C ASN A 288 0.08 -42.31 10.77
N LEU A 289 0.78 -41.24 10.41
CA LEU A 289 0.28 -40.13 9.58
C LEU A 289 -0.11 -40.53 8.13
N GLY A 290 0.02 -41.81 7.74
CA GLY A 290 -0.39 -42.31 6.43
C GLY A 290 0.19 -41.49 5.27
N SER A 291 -0.67 -41.01 4.37
CA SER A 291 -0.28 -40.23 3.19
C SER A 291 0.25 -38.82 3.51
N HIS A 292 -0.08 -38.24 4.67
CA HIS A 292 0.37 -36.90 5.04
C HIS A 292 1.89 -36.85 5.24
N HIS A 293 2.51 -37.94 5.71
CA HIS A 293 3.97 -38.04 5.81
C HIS A 293 4.64 -37.83 4.45
N THR A 294 4.14 -38.49 3.41
CA THR A 294 4.67 -38.34 2.04
C THR A 294 4.42 -36.96 1.44
N PHE A 295 3.41 -36.23 1.94
CA PHE A 295 3.18 -34.85 1.54
C PHE A 295 4.31 -33.95 2.08
N PHE A 296 4.61 -34.03 3.38
CA PHE A 296 5.70 -33.26 3.98
C PHE A 296 7.07 -33.59 3.36
N GLU A 297 7.33 -34.86 3.06
CA GLU A 297 8.56 -35.29 2.37
C GLU A 297 8.66 -34.67 0.96
N ARG A 298 7.57 -34.65 0.19
CA ARG A 298 7.55 -34.10 -1.18
C ARG A 298 7.62 -32.57 -1.24
N VAL A 299 7.08 -31.89 -0.23
CA VAL A 299 7.19 -30.42 -0.11
C VAL A 299 8.66 -30.02 0.05
N GLY A 300 9.51 -30.91 0.57
CA GLY A 300 10.96 -30.68 0.62
C GLY A 300 11.34 -29.62 1.64
N VAL A 301 10.60 -29.53 2.76
CA VAL A 301 10.91 -28.60 3.86
C VAL A 301 12.28 -28.91 4.49
N GLY A 302 12.72 -30.17 4.43
CA GLY A 302 14.01 -30.60 4.96
C GLY A 302 14.12 -30.32 6.46
N HIS A 303 15.27 -29.84 6.91
CA HIS A 303 15.47 -29.43 8.31
C HIS A 303 15.03 -27.98 8.57
N GLY A 304 14.22 -27.40 7.69
CA GLY A 304 13.70 -26.04 7.80
C GLY A 304 14.78 -24.98 7.63
N TYR A 305 15.18 -24.36 8.75
CA TYR A 305 16.24 -23.34 8.80
C TYR A 305 17.54 -23.87 9.41
N LEU A 306 17.55 -25.09 9.97
CA LEU A 306 18.67 -25.60 10.76
C LEU A 306 19.90 -25.98 9.92
N ASP A 307 19.69 -26.32 8.66
CA ASP A 307 20.72 -26.67 7.68
C ASP A 307 21.15 -25.48 6.80
N ARG A 308 20.57 -24.30 7.02
CA ARG A 308 20.92 -23.07 6.30
C ARG A 308 22.16 -22.43 6.90
N PRO A 309 22.97 -21.71 6.11
CA PRO A 309 24.12 -20.97 6.63
C PRO A 309 23.66 -19.82 7.55
N CYS A 310 24.38 -19.61 8.64
CA CYS A 310 24.20 -18.44 9.51
C CYS A 310 24.93 -17.23 8.90
N MET A 311 24.30 -16.06 8.78
CA MET A 311 25.01 -14.83 8.42
C MET A 311 26.04 -14.45 9.49
N ASN A 312 25.74 -14.71 10.75
CA ASN A 312 26.69 -14.58 11.85
C ASN A 312 27.02 -15.95 12.46
N PRO A 313 28.16 -16.58 12.11
CA PRO A 313 28.54 -17.89 12.65
C PRO A 313 28.95 -17.84 14.13
N LEU A 314 29.21 -16.65 14.68
CA LEU A 314 29.51 -16.44 16.10
C LEU A 314 28.25 -16.25 16.94
N ASP A 315 27.07 -16.25 16.32
CA ASP A 315 25.80 -16.18 17.04
C ASP A 315 25.63 -17.45 17.89
N PRO A 316 25.42 -17.34 19.22
CA PRO A 316 25.25 -18.49 20.10
C PRO A 316 24.00 -19.33 19.77
N GLU A 317 23.00 -18.75 19.11
CA GLU A 317 21.78 -19.44 18.67
C GLU A 317 21.97 -20.16 17.32
N CYS A 318 23.08 -19.92 16.61
CA CYS A 318 23.35 -20.57 15.33
C CYS A 318 23.40 -22.11 15.52
N PRO A 319 22.61 -22.88 14.74
CA PRO A 319 22.49 -24.32 14.94
C PRO A 319 23.76 -25.05 14.51
N LYS A 320 24.09 -26.13 15.23
CA LYS A 320 25.24 -27.00 14.94
C LYS A 320 25.17 -27.68 13.58
N MET A 321 23.97 -27.79 13.01
CA MET A 321 23.73 -28.38 11.70
C MET A 321 24.05 -27.43 10.54
N SER A 322 24.19 -26.13 10.82
CA SER A 322 24.52 -25.16 9.77
C SER A 322 25.93 -25.43 9.21
N PRO A 323 26.14 -25.25 7.89
CA PRO A 323 27.40 -25.59 7.23
C PRO A 323 28.59 -24.71 7.68
N ASN A 324 28.31 -23.54 8.25
CA ASN A 324 29.31 -22.59 8.73
C ASN A 324 29.26 -22.39 10.24
N TYR A 325 28.65 -23.32 10.98
CA TYR A 325 28.65 -23.32 12.44
C TYR A 325 30.07 -23.21 12.98
N TYR A 326 30.27 -22.32 13.96
CA TYR A 326 31.55 -22.13 14.61
C TYR A 326 31.43 -22.36 16.11
N ASP A 327 32.06 -23.43 16.61
CA ASP A 327 32.11 -23.70 18.04
C ASP A 327 33.13 -22.77 18.72
N VAL A 328 32.62 -21.75 19.42
CA VAL A 328 33.42 -20.75 20.13
C VAL A 328 34.03 -21.33 21.42
N CYS A 329 33.41 -22.35 22.03
CA CYS A 329 33.79 -22.85 23.36
C CYS A 329 35.26 -23.36 23.42
N PRO A 330 35.75 -24.19 22.48
CA PRO A 330 37.15 -24.63 22.48
C PRO A 330 38.18 -23.51 22.24
N MET A 331 37.76 -22.42 21.58
CA MET A 331 38.60 -21.24 21.37
C MET A 331 38.69 -20.38 22.62
N LEU A 332 37.59 -20.27 23.38
CA LEU A 332 37.55 -19.47 24.60
C LEU A 332 38.61 -19.90 25.61
N ASP A 333 38.83 -21.21 25.76
CA ASP A 333 39.88 -21.75 26.63
C ASP A 333 41.28 -21.33 26.17
N ARG A 334 41.54 -21.33 24.86
CA ARG A 334 42.81 -20.83 24.31
C ARG A 334 42.99 -19.32 24.49
N PHE A 335 41.91 -18.55 24.39
CA PHE A 335 41.94 -17.12 24.64
C PHE A 335 42.19 -16.81 26.12
N ARG A 336 41.59 -17.56 27.03
CA ARG A 336 41.86 -17.46 28.48
C ARG A 336 43.32 -17.76 28.79
N ASP A 337 43.85 -18.87 28.26
CA ASP A 337 45.27 -19.23 28.42
C ASP A 337 46.22 -18.16 27.86
N TYR A 338 45.83 -17.49 26.76
CA TYR A 338 46.61 -16.41 26.16
C TYR A 338 46.52 -15.11 27.00
N ALA A 339 45.34 -14.79 27.51
CA ALA A 339 45.12 -13.63 28.37
C ALA A 339 45.93 -13.74 29.67
N ASP A 340 45.91 -14.92 30.29
CA ASP A 340 46.70 -15.23 31.50
C ASP A 340 48.21 -15.08 31.26
N LYS A 341 48.70 -15.55 30.10
CA LYS A 341 50.12 -15.43 29.73
C LYS A 341 50.57 -13.99 29.47
N ASN A 342 49.66 -13.13 29.00
CA ASN A 342 49.97 -11.74 28.65
C ASN A 342 49.49 -10.73 29.69
N ASN A 343 49.00 -11.20 30.84
CA ASN A 343 48.49 -10.37 31.93
C ASN A 343 47.36 -9.42 31.48
N ILE A 344 46.49 -9.91 30.59
CA ILE A 344 45.33 -9.18 30.08
C ILE A 344 44.15 -9.53 30.98
N THR A 345 43.55 -8.52 31.61
CA THR A 345 42.31 -8.69 32.38
C THR A 345 41.13 -8.80 31.43
N LEU A 346 40.50 -9.97 31.37
CA LEU A 346 39.24 -10.18 30.68
C LEU A 346 38.11 -9.62 31.54
N GLU A 347 37.52 -8.51 31.12
CA GLU A 347 36.30 -7.99 31.72
C GLU A 347 35.13 -8.66 31.01
N ALA A 348 34.18 -9.21 31.78
CA ALA A 348 32.97 -9.73 31.19
C ALA A 348 32.12 -8.52 30.76
N ASP A 349 31.80 -8.42 29.48
CA ASP A 349 30.81 -7.44 29.04
C ASP A 349 29.49 -7.70 29.78
N ASP A 350 28.96 -6.64 30.38
CA ASP A 350 27.67 -6.66 31.07
C ASP A 350 26.56 -6.61 30.02
N PHE A 351 26.15 -7.78 29.52
CA PHE A 351 25.04 -7.93 28.59
C PHE A 351 23.66 -7.58 29.20
N SER A 352 23.58 -7.05 30.43
CA SER A 352 22.30 -6.67 31.05
C SER A 352 21.54 -5.57 30.29
N HIS A 353 22.23 -4.81 29.44
CA HIS A 353 21.63 -3.77 28.60
C HIS A 353 21.45 -4.15 27.13
N ASP A 354 22.01 -5.28 26.69
CA ASP A 354 21.75 -5.83 25.36
C ASP A 354 20.61 -6.85 25.45
N VAL A 355 19.66 -6.79 24.52
CA VAL A 355 18.35 -7.48 24.56
C VAL A 355 18.47 -9.00 24.30
N TYR A 356 19.33 -9.68 25.05
CA TYR A 356 19.49 -11.13 25.04
C TYR A 356 19.56 -11.63 26.48
N GLU A 357 18.39 -11.92 27.04
CA GLU A 357 18.21 -12.46 28.39
C GLU A 357 18.78 -13.89 28.47
N PHE A 358 20.08 -13.99 28.79
CA PHE A 358 20.77 -15.26 29.03
C PHE A 358 20.68 -15.62 30.51
N ASP A 359 19.63 -16.36 30.90
CA ASP A 359 19.42 -16.78 32.29
C ASP A 359 20.31 -17.98 32.65
N LEU A 360 21.58 -17.71 32.94
CA LEU A 360 22.59 -18.71 33.31
C LEU A 360 22.31 -19.37 34.69
N LEU A 361 21.42 -18.78 35.50
CA LEU A 361 21.14 -19.22 36.87
C LEU A 361 20.18 -20.42 36.96
N SER A 362 19.48 -20.77 35.88
CA SER A 362 18.60 -21.95 35.88
C SER A 362 19.35 -23.29 35.79
N ILE A 363 20.65 -23.29 35.51
CA ILE A 363 21.49 -24.51 35.43
C ILE A 363 22.12 -24.85 36.78
N LEU A 364 22.22 -23.89 37.71
CA LEU A 364 22.93 -24.06 38.97
C LEU A 364 22.03 -24.15 40.22
N SER A 365 20.72 -24.01 40.08
CA SER A 365 19.80 -24.32 41.18
C SER A 365 19.28 -25.75 41.05
N LYS A 366 19.71 -26.59 42.00
CA LYS A 366 19.07 -27.84 42.38
C LYS A 366 17.60 -27.67 42.73
#